data_AF-A0AAD4R641-F1
#
_entry.id   AF-A0AAD4R641-F1
#
_cell.length_a   1.000
_cell.length_b   1.000
_cell.length_c   1.000
_cell.angle_alpha   90.00
_cell.angle_beta   90.00
_cell.angle_gamma   90.00
#
_symmetry.space_group_name_H-M   'P 1'
#
loop_
_entity.id
_entity.type
_entity.pdbx_description
1 polymer ?
#
loop_
_entity_poly.entity_id
_entity_poly.type
_entity_poly.pdbx_seq_one_letter_code
_entity_poly.pdbx_strand_id
1 'polypeptide(L)'
;MALKVNSACELALRRSLFLLILIFGYLCVGTVVLRVCSYRPAFDKTRSGVLERLDFKRTELLNVLWAESIGRAEHDWLLLANQKLDAYEKSILQASRTSAGLSGILADEDDDEMFPQHINSLSQAFHHAFLLITTIGGVNVDGLTDSAKFFSIVYATVGIPLTLIYLGQCAKAITSLLPGQNIIFAAFGLLLATAIVLDIVEQHEDDMPFIDALLNVFLVASTIGGMDGARGELPPWLMYLVSIVSLATFITIQRYIESRIGTYEFAFTQKVGQIERVISGQRLDVVEEEDEVTKNHVFRDGQMDPNEDDSE
;
A
#
# COMPACT_ATOMS: atom_id res chain seq x y z
N MET A 1 -19.13 32.89 -5.12
CA MET A 1 -19.61 32.13 -3.94
C MET A 1 -18.36 31.65 -3.20
N ALA A 2 -17.93 32.37 -2.15
CA ALA A 2 -16.72 32.02 -1.42
C ALA A 2 -17.02 30.83 -0.51
N LEU A 3 -16.44 29.66 -0.82
CA LEU A 3 -16.47 28.49 0.06
C LEU A 3 -15.87 28.92 1.40
N LYS A 4 -16.71 29.02 2.44
CA LYS A 4 -16.30 29.31 3.80
C LYS A 4 -15.61 28.05 4.33
N VAL A 5 -14.33 27.90 4.01
CA VAL A 5 -13.53 26.76 4.45
C VAL A 5 -13.47 26.79 5.97
N ASN A 6 -13.88 25.70 6.61
CA ASN A 6 -13.84 25.57 8.07
C ASN A 6 -12.40 25.76 8.56
N SER A 7 -12.19 26.55 9.63
CA SER A 7 -10.87 26.78 10.23
C SER A 7 -10.16 25.48 10.64
N ALA A 8 -10.92 24.44 10.96
CA ALA A 8 -10.41 23.09 11.20
C ALA A 8 -9.79 22.45 9.95
N CYS A 9 -10.35 22.70 8.77
CA CYS A 9 -9.83 22.21 7.49
C CYS A 9 -8.50 22.91 7.13
N GLU A 10 -8.43 24.23 7.32
CA GLU A 10 -7.21 25.00 7.06
C GLU A 10 -6.05 24.53 7.94
N LEU A 11 -6.31 24.31 9.23
CA LEU A 11 -5.30 23.80 10.16
C LEU A 11 -4.86 22.37 9.83
N ALA A 12 -5.79 21.50 9.45
CA ALA A 12 -5.49 20.14 9.02
C ALA A 12 -4.65 20.11 7.73
N LEU A 13 -4.98 20.98 6.78
CA LEU A 13 -4.27 21.11 5.50
C LEU A 13 -2.85 21.64 5.70
N ARG A 14 -2.66 22.65 6.55
CA ARG A 14 -1.31 23.16 6.88
C ARG A 14 -0.44 22.07 7.51
N ARG A 15 -1.01 21.25 8.40
CA ARG A 15 -0.31 20.12 9.02
C ARG A 15 -0.01 19.00 8.02
N SER A 16 -0.93 18.68 7.12
CA SER A 16 -0.69 17.68 6.08
C SER A 16 0.36 18.13 5.08
N LEU A 17 0.42 19.41 4.71
CA LEU A 17 1.48 19.97 3.86
C LEU A 17 2.85 19.87 4.51
N PHE A 18 2.96 20.23 5.80
CA PHE A 18 4.22 20.08 6.54
C PHE A 18 4.69 18.62 6.59
N LEU A 19 3.78 17.71 6.89
CA LEU A 19 4.07 16.27 6.92
C LEU A 19 4.41 15.71 5.54
N LEU A 20 3.78 16.22 4.48
CA LEU A 20 4.10 15.84 3.09
C LEU A 20 5.54 16.22 2.73
N ILE A 21 5.97 17.44 3.06
CA ILE A 21 7.36 17.87 2.83
C ILE A 21 8.33 16.98 3.61
N LEU A 22 7.99 16.66 4.86
CA LEU A 22 8.82 15.80 5.72
C LEU A 22 8.92 14.38 5.16
N ILE A 23 7.80 13.77 4.75
CA ILE A 23 7.76 12.45 4.10
C ILE A 23 8.52 12.47 2.79
N PHE A 24 8.38 13.51 1.98
CA PHE A 24 9.11 13.64 0.73
C PHE A 24 10.62 13.70 0.97
N GLY A 25 11.07 14.47 1.96
CA GLY A 25 12.47 14.48 2.40
C GLY A 25 12.94 13.10 2.87
N TYR A 26 12.11 12.39 3.65
CA TYR A 26 12.39 11.04 4.12
C TYR A 26 12.49 10.01 2.98
N LEU A 27 11.64 10.12 1.96
CA LEU A 27 11.69 9.33 0.73
C LEU A 27 12.97 9.58 -0.05
N CYS A 28 13.37 10.83 -0.22
CA CYS A 28 14.62 11.18 -0.90
C CYS A 28 15.84 10.55 -0.19
N VAL A 29 15.90 10.62 1.15
CA VAL A 29 16.97 9.99 1.92
C VAL A 29 16.96 8.46 1.73
N GLY A 30 15.80 7.82 1.87
CA GLY A 30 15.65 6.38 1.65
C GLY A 30 16.08 5.95 0.25
N THR A 31 15.69 6.71 -0.77
CA THR A 31 16.05 6.48 -2.18
C THR A 31 17.56 6.48 -2.39
N VAL A 32 18.25 7.48 -1.85
CA VAL A 32 19.71 7.61 -1.98
C VAL A 32 20.41 6.45 -1.27
N VAL A 33 20.01 6.15 -0.03
CA VAL A 33 20.65 5.09 0.76
C VAL A 33 20.39 3.71 0.16
N LEU A 34 19.16 3.41 -0.26
CA LEU A 34 18.82 2.14 -0.91
C LEU A 34 19.58 1.97 -2.23
N ARG A 35 19.73 3.02 -3.03
CA ARG A 35 20.54 2.96 -4.25
C ARG A 35 22.00 2.65 -3.97
N VAL A 36 22.60 3.29 -2.95
CA VAL A 36 24.01 3.06 -2.59
C VAL A 36 24.21 1.68 -1.98
N CYS A 37 23.33 1.23 -1.09
CA CYS A 37 23.46 -0.04 -0.38
C CYS A 37 23.06 -1.25 -1.23
N SER A 38 22.13 -1.09 -2.18
CA SER A 38 21.64 -2.19 -3.03
C SER A 38 22.48 -2.39 -4.30
N TYR A 39 23.47 -1.53 -4.57
CA TYR A 39 24.37 -1.69 -5.70
C TYR A 39 25.33 -2.88 -5.49
N ARG A 40 25.10 -3.99 -6.18
CA ARG A 40 25.92 -5.20 -6.08
C ARG A 40 26.66 -5.47 -7.41
N PRO A 41 27.90 -4.99 -7.59
CA PRO A 41 28.64 -5.12 -8.86
C PRO A 41 29.02 -6.56 -9.22
N ALA A 42 28.93 -7.50 -8.28
CA ALA A 42 29.23 -8.91 -8.50
C ALA A 42 28.10 -9.67 -9.21
N PHE A 43 26.84 -9.29 -8.98
CA PHE A 43 25.68 -9.97 -9.55
C PHE A 43 25.56 -9.72 -11.06
N ASP A 44 25.86 -8.48 -11.47
CA ASP A 44 25.83 -8.04 -12.86
C ASP A 44 26.83 -8.81 -13.73
N LYS A 45 28.04 -9.08 -13.19
CA LYS A 45 29.09 -9.85 -13.89
C LYS A 45 28.75 -11.33 -14.05
N THR A 46 28.11 -11.94 -13.06
CA THR A 46 27.70 -13.35 -13.13
C THR A 46 26.52 -13.53 -14.08
N ARG A 47 25.54 -12.61 -14.05
CA ARG A 47 24.41 -12.61 -14.98
C ARG A 47 24.86 -12.37 -16.42
N SER A 48 25.71 -11.38 -16.67
CA SER A 48 26.26 -11.12 -18.01
C SER A 48 27.00 -12.35 -18.54
N GLY A 49 27.77 -13.03 -17.70
CA GLY A 49 28.48 -14.25 -18.08
C GLY A 49 27.57 -15.46 -18.34
N VAL A 50 26.40 -15.57 -17.70
CA VAL A 50 25.42 -16.63 -17.98
C VAL A 50 24.66 -16.35 -19.28
N LEU A 51 24.25 -15.11 -19.50
CA LEU A 51 23.58 -14.68 -20.74
C LEU A 51 24.50 -14.83 -21.95
N GLU A 52 25.76 -14.39 -21.85
CA GLU A 52 26.76 -14.54 -22.90
C GLU A 52 27.01 -16.00 -23.26
N ARG A 53 26.99 -16.90 -22.27
CA ARG A 53 27.08 -18.37 -22.50
C ARG A 53 25.84 -18.92 -23.19
N LEU A 54 24.64 -18.39 -22.91
CA LEU A 54 23.41 -18.80 -23.57
C LEU A 54 23.39 -18.34 -25.03
N ASP A 55 23.77 -17.09 -25.28
CA ASP A 55 23.86 -16.52 -26.63
C ASP A 55 24.89 -17.26 -27.47
N PHE A 56 26.01 -17.67 -26.86
CA PHE A 56 26.98 -18.53 -27.54
C PHE A 56 26.34 -19.87 -27.95
N LYS A 57 25.60 -20.54 -27.06
CA LYS A 57 24.93 -21.80 -27.36
C LYS A 57 23.81 -21.66 -28.39
N ARG A 58 23.05 -20.56 -28.36
CA ARG A 58 22.05 -20.22 -29.38
C ARG A 58 22.70 -20.08 -30.75
N THR A 59 23.82 -19.37 -30.82
CA THR A 59 24.57 -19.15 -32.06
C THR A 59 25.19 -20.45 -32.58
N GLU A 60 25.73 -21.28 -31.68
CA GLU A 60 26.26 -22.62 -32.02
C GLU A 60 25.17 -23.53 -32.58
N LEU A 61 23.99 -23.57 -31.95
CA LEU A 61 22.82 -24.32 -32.42
C LEU A 61 22.43 -23.90 -33.83
N LEU A 62 22.24 -22.59 -34.06
CA LEU A 62 21.84 -22.04 -35.35
C LEU A 62 22.89 -22.34 -36.45
N ASN A 63 24.17 -22.17 -36.14
CA ASN A 63 25.25 -22.42 -37.09
C ASN A 63 25.34 -23.90 -37.49
N VAL A 64 25.18 -24.82 -36.54
CA VAL A 64 25.21 -26.27 -36.82
C VAL A 64 23.98 -26.71 -37.63
N LEU A 65 22.79 -26.21 -37.27
CA LEU A 65 21.56 -26.51 -38.00
C LEU A 65 21.60 -26.00 -39.44
N TRP A 66 22.15 -24.81 -39.64
CA TRP A 66 22.29 -24.20 -40.96
C TRP A 66 23.35 -24.89 -41.82
N ALA A 67 24.48 -25.28 -41.24
CA ALA A 67 25.52 -26.00 -41.98
C ALA A 67 25.05 -27.39 -42.46
N GLU A 68 24.31 -28.11 -41.62
CA GLU A 68 23.90 -29.49 -41.93
C GLU A 68 22.63 -29.55 -42.80
N SER A 69 21.83 -28.49 -42.87
CA SER A 69 20.62 -28.44 -43.71
C SER A 69 20.92 -28.50 -45.22
N ILE A 70 22.14 -28.14 -45.62
CA ILE A 70 22.60 -28.15 -47.01
C ILE A 70 23.10 -29.56 -47.42
N GLY A 71 23.49 -30.39 -46.45
CA GLY A 71 24.24 -31.64 -46.70
C GLY A 71 23.52 -32.96 -46.41
N ARG A 72 22.40 -32.95 -45.68
CA ARG A 72 21.70 -34.19 -45.24
C ARG A 72 20.31 -34.37 -45.81
N ALA A 73 19.87 -35.63 -45.84
CA ALA A 73 18.47 -35.97 -46.04
C ALA A 73 17.62 -35.41 -44.89
N GLU A 74 16.40 -34.97 -45.22
CA GLU A 74 15.47 -34.29 -44.30
C GLU A 74 15.25 -35.05 -42.99
N HIS A 75 15.13 -36.39 -43.06
CA HIS A 75 14.91 -37.24 -41.90
C HIS A 75 16.09 -37.22 -40.91
N ASP A 76 17.32 -37.31 -41.43
CA ASP A 76 18.54 -37.29 -40.61
C ASP A 76 18.82 -35.91 -40.04
N TRP A 77 18.43 -34.86 -40.78
CA TRP A 77 18.49 -33.48 -40.31
C TRP A 77 17.49 -33.23 -39.17
N LEU A 78 16.26 -33.72 -39.29
CA LEU A 78 15.23 -33.60 -38.24
C LEU A 78 15.68 -34.26 -36.93
N LEU A 79 16.27 -35.46 -37.02
CA LEU A 79 16.76 -36.17 -35.84
C LEU A 79 17.91 -35.41 -35.15
N LEU A 80 18.84 -34.84 -35.94
CA LEU A 80 19.90 -34.00 -35.42
C LEU A 80 19.37 -32.71 -34.81
N ALA A 81 18.34 -32.11 -35.43
CA ALA A 81 17.76 -30.86 -34.97
C ALA A 81 17.10 -31.02 -33.60
N ASN A 82 16.29 -32.07 -33.43
CA ASN A 82 15.69 -32.38 -32.13
C ASN A 82 16.78 -32.64 -31.07
N GLN A 83 17.83 -33.38 -31.39
CA GLN A 83 18.92 -33.65 -30.44
C GLN A 83 19.64 -32.36 -30.00
N LYS A 84 19.88 -31.42 -30.93
CA LYS A 84 20.55 -30.16 -30.64
C LYS A 84 19.63 -29.18 -29.90
N LEU A 85 18.34 -29.19 -30.22
CA LEU A 85 17.32 -28.40 -29.54
C LEU A 85 17.15 -28.89 -28.09
N ASP A 86 17.08 -30.20 -27.85
CA ASP A 86 17.04 -30.79 -26.50
C ASP A 86 18.27 -30.39 -25.66
N ALA A 87 19.45 -30.34 -26.27
CA ALA A 87 20.67 -29.93 -25.59
C ALA A 87 20.67 -28.43 -25.24
N TYR A 88 20.12 -27.59 -26.13
CA TYR A 88 19.94 -26.17 -25.88
C TYR A 88 18.88 -25.92 -24.82
N GLU A 89 17.73 -26.59 -24.90
CA GLU A 89 16.67 -26.54 -23.89
C GLU A 89 17.21 -26.96 -22.51
N LYS A 90 17.96 -28.07 -22.42
CA LYS A 90 18.63 -28.45 -21.16
C LYS A 90 19.58 -27.37 -20.64
N SER A 91 20.23 -26.63 -21.55
CA SER A 91 21.10 -25.53 -21.15
C SER A 91 20.35 -24.27 -20.73
N ILE A 92 19.20 -24.00 -21.35
CA ILE A 92 18.25 -22.98 -20.90
C ILE A 92 17.72 -23.38 -19.53
N LEU A 93 17.24 -24.60 -19.36
CA LEU A 93 16.75 -25.11 -18.07
C LEU A 93 17.85 -25.14 -17.02
N GLN A 94 19.11 -25.38 -17.37
CA GLN A 94 20.22 -25.31 -16.43
C GLN A 94 20.59 -23.86 -16.09
N ALA A 95 20.56 -22.96 -17.06
CA ALA A 95 20.79 -21.54 -16.83
C ALA A 95 19.65 -20.92 -16.05
N SER A 96 18.40 -21.22 -16.42
CA SER A 96 17.16 -20.99 -15.71
C SER A 96 17.21 -21.62 -14.33
N ARG A 97 17.79 -22.80 -14.11
CA ARG A 97 17.97 -23.38 -12.76
C ARG A 97 19.13 -22.78 -11.98
N THR A 98 20.14 -22.25 -12.65
CA THR A 98 21.29 -21.61 -12.00
C THR A 98 20.94 -20.17 -11.66
N SER A 99 20.18 -19.49 -12.51
CA SER A 99 19.45 -18.28 -12.16
C SER A 99 18.43 -18.63 -11.09
N ALA A 100 17.54 -19.63 -11.27
CA ALA A 100 16.52 -20.18 -10.33
C ALA A 100 17.12 -20.65 -8.98
N GLY A 101 18.41 -21.01 -8.94
CA GLY A 101 19.14 -21.43 -7.73
C GLY A 101 19.87 -20.27 -7.06
N LEU A 102 20.31 -19.27 -7.84
CA LEU A 102 20.51 -17.89 -7.37
C LEU A 102 19.16 -17.24 -6.99
N SER A 103 18.06 -17.86 -7.43
CA SER A 103 16.66 -17.51 -7.30
C SER A 103 15.90 -18.37 -6.29
N GLY A 104 16.52 -19.36 -5.65
CA GLY A 104 16.09 -19.76 -4.31
C GLY A 104 16.34 -18.63 -3.30
N ILE A 105 17.02 -17.58 -3.80
CA ILE A 105 17.18 -16.20 -3.34
C ILE A 105 16.64 -15.22 -4.43
N LEU A 106 15.58 -15.55 -5.19
CA LEU A 106 14.79 -14.77 -6.20
C LEU A 106 13.69 -15.72 -6.80
N ALA A 107 12.67 -16.19 -6.08
CA ALA A 107 11.83 -17.33 -6.54
C ALA A 107 10.98 -17.09 -7.82
N ASP A 108 10.74 -18.18 -8.55
CA ASP A 108 9.71 -18.48 -9.57
C ASP A 108 9.72 -17.81 -10.95
N GLU A 109 9.80 -18.64 -12.00
CA GLU A 109 9.46 -18.25 -13.37
C GLU A 109 9.00 -19.49 -14.15
N ASP A 110 7.86 -20.06 -13.73
CA ASP A 110 6.85 -20.52 -14.68
C ASP A 110 5.76 -19.45 -14.62
N ASP A 111 5.97 -18.37 -15.38
CA ASP A 111 5.00 -17.42 -15.91
C ASP A 111 5.77 -16.12 -16.25
N ASP A 112 5.56 -15.66 -17.49
CA ASP A 112 6.35 -14.63 -18.16
C ASP A 112 6.46 -13.31 -17.35
N GLU A 113 7.68 -12.74 -17.33
CA GLU A 113 8.11 -11.44 -16.75
C GLU A 113 8.82 -11.43 -15.37
N MET A 114 9.74 -12.36 -15.10
CA MET A 114 10.71 -12.23 -13.99
C MET A 114 12.00 -11.53 -14.46
N PHE A 115 11.92 -10.24 -14.75
CA PHE A 115 13.13 -9.41 -14.70
C PHE A 115 13.31 -8.86 -13.28
N PRO A 116 14.37 -9.26 -12.54
CA PRO A 116 14.62 -8.73 -11.21
C PRO A 116 14.93 -7.24 -11.39
N GLN A 117 14.05 -6.39 -10.86
CA GLN A 117 14.21 -4.94 -10.87
C GLN A 117 15.44 -4.58 -10.04
N HIS A 118 16.61 -4.61 -10.68
CA HIS A 118 17.82 -4.07 -10.10
C HIS A 118 17.59 -2.57 -9.86
N ILE A 119 17.73 -2.13 -8.62
CA ILE A 119 17.54 -0.74 -8.17
C ILE A 119 18.66 0.17 -8.71
N ASN A 120 18.83 0.21 -10.02
CA ASN A 120 19.85 1.01 -10.70
C ASN A 120 19.36 2.43 -10.95
N SER A 121 18.06 2.56 -11.25
CA SER A 121 17.44 3.84 -11.53
C SER A 121 16.97 4.51 -10.24
N LEU A 122 17.17 5.83 -10.15
CA LEU A 122 16.66 6.64 -9.04
C LEU A 122 15.14 6.52 -8.91
N SER A 123 14.43 6.41 -10.03
CA SER A 123 12.96 6.23 -10.06
C SER A 123 12.54 4.92 -9.39
N GLN A 124 13.25 3.83 -9.66
CA GLN A 124 12.98 2.51 -9.07
C GLN A 124 13.34 2.49 -7.58
N ALA A 125 14.45 3.13 -7.18
CA ALA A 125 14.82 3.28 -5.77
C ALA A 125 13.77 4.08 -4.98
N PHE A 126 13.21 5.12 -5.60
CA PHE A 126 12.16 5.93 -5.02
C PHE A 126 10.86 5.15 -4.90
N HIS A 127 10.49 4.40 -5.95
CA HIS A 127 9.33 3.51 -5.93
C HIS A 127 9.42 2.48 -4.81
N HIS A 128 10.59 1.85 -4.67
CA HIS A 128 10.85 0.89 -3.62
C HIS A 128 10.78 1.53 -2.22
N ALA A 129 11.37 2.71 -2.03
CA ALA A 129 11.26 3.45 -0.76
C ALA A 129 9.80 3.81 -0.43
N PHE A 130 9.02 4.19 -1.44
CA PHE A 130 7.59 4.49 -1.32
C PHE A 130 6.77 3.26 -0.92
N LEU A 131 6.91 2.14 -1.63
CA LEU A 131 6.22 0.89 -1.30
C LEU A 131 6.53 0.41 0.12
N LEU A 132 7.79 0.57 0.54
CA LEU A 132 8.24 0.16 1.87
C LEU A 132 7.58 0.96 2.99
N ILE A 133 7.46 2.28 2.86
CA ILE A 133 6.84 3.13 3.91
C ILE A 133 5.30 3.15 3.86
N THR A 134 4.72 2.81 2.71
CA THR A 134 3.26 2.74 2.51
C THR A 134 2.71 1.33 2.78
N THR A 135 3.59 0.38 3.08
CA THR A 135 3.26 -1.02 3.35
C THR A 135 2.48 -1.71 2.23
N ILE A 136 2.51 -1.19 1.00
CA ILE A 136 1.83 -1.79 -0.15
C ILE A 136 2.45 -3.15 -0.50
N GLY A 137 3.74 -3.36 -0.20
CA GLY A 137 4.43 -4.62 -0.55
C GLY A 137 5.04 -4.58 -1.95
N GLY A 138 5.76 -5.64 -2.33
CA GLY A 138 6.50 -5.74 -3.60
C GLY A 138 8.03 -5.62 -3.47
N VAL A 139 8.58 -5.75 -2.25
CA VAL A 139 10.03 -5.75 -2.04
C VAL A 139 10.59 -7.16 -2.23
N ASN A 140 11.33 -7.36 -3.31
CA ASN A 140 12.07 -8.61 -3.54
C ASN A 140 13.30 -8.66 -2.61
N VAL A 141 13.11 -9.20 -1.39
CA VAL A 141 14.12 -9.32 -0.31
C VAL A 141 15.41 -9.99 -0.79
N ASP A 142 15.23 -10.86 -1.76
CA ASP A 142 16.19 -11.78 -2.32
C ASP A 142 17.22 -11.06 -3.21
N GLY A 143 16.83 -9.95 -3.85
CA GLY A 143 17.73 -9.05 -4.57
C GLY A 143 18.52 -8.06 -3.69
N LEU A 144 18.24 -7.96 -2.38
CA LEU A 144 18.86 -6.97 -1.50
C LEU A 144 20.14 -7.51 -0.83
N THR A 145 21.14 -6.63 -0.69
CA THR A 145 22.31 -6.88 0.15
C THR A 145 21.90 -6.96 1.63
N ASP A 146 22.67 -7.66 2.46
CA ASP A 146 22.37 -7.79 3.89
C ASP A 146 22.33 -6.41 4.60
N SER A 147 23.12 -5.45 4.12
CA SER A 147 23.09 -4.06 4.60
C SER A 147 21.81 -3.33 4.17
N ALA A 148 21.34 -3.52 2.92
CA ALA A 148 20.09 -2.96 2.45
C ALA A 148 18.87 -3.57 3.18
N LYS A 149 18.92 -4.87 3.51
CA LYS A 149 17.89 -5.53 4.34
C LYS A 149 17.80 -4.89 5.73
N PHE A 150 18.94 -4.77 6.42
CA PHE A 150 18.99 -4.14 7.74
C PHE A 150 18.52 -2.67 7.70
N PHE A 151 18.99 -1.91 6.71
CA PHE A 151 18.54 -0.53 6.52
C PHE A 151 17.03 -0.46 6.27
N SER A 152 16.47 -1.36 5.46
CA SER A 152 15.03 -1.40 5.16
C SER A 152 14.19 -1.64 6.41
N ILE A 153 14.65 -2.46 7.36
CA ILE A 153 13.98 -2.69 8.64
C ILE A 153 13.92 -1.39 9.46
N VAL A 154 15.07 -0.71 9.62
CA VAL A 154 15.15 0.55 10.37
C VAL A 154 14.33 1.65 9.70
N TYR A 155 14.40 1.71 8.37
CA TYR A 155 13.67 2.66 7.55
C TYR A 155 12.15 2.44 7.65
N ALA A 156 11.68 1.21 7.55
CA ALA A 156 10.25 0.89 7.71
C ALA A 156 9.75 1.24 9.13
N THR A 157 10.56 0.97 10.17
CA THR A 157 10.18 1.22 11.57
C THR A 157 9.86 2.69 11.85
N VAL A 158 10.57 3.62 11.20
CA VAL A 158 10.34 5.07 11.36
C VAL A 158 9.39 5.61 10.29
N GLY A 159 9.50 5.11 9.05
CA GLY A 159 8.71 5.54 7.91
C GLY A 159 7.24 5.20 8.02
N ILE A 160 6.89 3.99 8.46
CA ILE A 160 5.48 3.55 8.55
C ILE A 160 4.67 4.42 9.53
N PRO A 161 5.10 4.65 10.80
CA PRO A 161 4.37 5.54 11.69
C PRO A 161 4.23 6.96 11.14
N LEU A 162 5.27 7.47 10.48
CA LEU A 162 5.26 8.79 9.87
C LEU A 162 4.19 8.89 8.76
N THR A 163 4.14 7.89 7.89
CA THR A 163 3.13 7.76 6.83
C THR A 163 1.71 7.68 7.42
N LEU A 164 1.51 6.88 8.47
CA LEU A 164 0.22 6.78 9.17
C LEU A 164 -0.25 8.12 9.77
N ILE A 165 0.66 8.90 10.37
CA ILE A 165 0.32 10.23 10.90
C ILE A 165 -0.13 11.16 9.78
N TYR A 166 0.58 11.18 8.65
CA TYR A 166 0.23 11.99 7.48
C TYR A 166 -1.15 11.62 6.93
N LEU A 167 -1.36 10.33 6.67
CA LEU A 167 -2.64 9.82 6.18
C LEU A 167 -3.77 10.13 7.14
N GLY A 168 -3.50 10.09 8.45
CA GLY A 168 -4.45 10.46 9.46
C GLY A 168 -4.90 11.92 9.37
N GLN A 169 -4.04 12.85 8.99
CA GLN A 169 -4.40 14.25 8.73
C GLN A 169 -5.14 14.41 7.40
N CYS A 170 -4.71 13.69 6.35
CA CYS A 170 -5.39 13.67 5.05
C CYS A 170 -6.84 13.19 5.19
N ALA A 171 -7.06 12.09 5.91
CA ALA A 171 -8.39 11.59 6.19
C ALA A 171 -9.25 12.61 6.96
N LYS A 172 -8.68 13.34 7.93
CA LYS A 172 -9.41 14.42 8.63
C LYS A 172 -9.82 15.54 7.68
N ALA A 173 -8.91 15.98 6.81
CA ALA A 173 -9.19 16.99 5.80
C ALA A 173 -10.31 16.53 4.84
N ILE A 174 -10.25 15.28 4.37
CA ILE A 174 -11.28 14.70 3.49
C ILE A 174 -12.64 14.61 4.21
N THR A 175 -12.69 14.11 5.44
CA THR A 175 -13.95 14.04 6.22
C THR A 175 -14.52 15.43 6.57
N SER A 176 -13.66 16.45 6.65
CA SER A 176 -14.09 17.84 6.84
C SER A 176 -14.72 18.43 5.59
N LEU A 177 -14.33 17.96 4.40
CA LEU A 177 -14.85 18.43 3.12
C LEU A 177 -16.13 17.71 2.72
N LEU A 178 -16.24 16.42 3.04
CA LEU A 178 -17.44 15.62 2.81
C LEU A 178 -17.93 15.00 4.12
N PRO A 179 -18.93 15.59 4.80
CA PRO A 179 -19.55 14.95 5.95
C PRO A 179 -20.62 13.92 5.53
N GLY A 180 -20.68 12.79 6.25
CA GLY A 180 -21.79 11.84 6.18
C GLY A 180 -21.63 10.68 5.19
N GLN A 181 -22.75 10.14 4.72
CA GLN A 181 -22.81 8.93 3.88
C GLN A 181 -22.19 9.14 2.48
N ASN A 182 -22.02 10.40 2.08
CA ASN A 182 -21.40 10.80 0.81
C ASN A 182 -19.91 10.40 0.73
N ILE A 183 -19.23 10.16 1.86
CA ILE A 183 -17.82 9.72 1.87
C ILE A 183 -17.69 8.36 1.21
N ILE A 184 -18.60 7.42 1.49
CA ILE A 184 -18.52 6.06 0.95
C ILE A 184 -18.77 6.08 -0.56
N PHE A 185 -19.79 6.83 -0.99
CA PHE A 185 -20.08 6.99 -2.42
C PHE A 185 -18.94 7.72 -3.16
N ALA A 186 -18.35 8.74 -2.55
CA ALA A 186 -17.21 9.45 -3.12
C ALA A 186 -15.96 8.56 -3.19
N ALA A 187 -15.68 7.77 -2.15
CA ALA A 187 -14.57 6.82 -2.13
C ALA A 187 -14.75 5.73 -3.19
N PHE A 188 -15.95 5.14 -3.29
CA PHE A 188 -16.27 4.14 -4.32
C PHE A 188 -16.19 4.74 -5.73
N GLY A 189 -16.76 5.93 -5.94
CA GLY A 189 -16.66 6.64 -7.21
C GLY A 189 -15.23 6.97 -7.59
N LEU A 190 -14.38 7.28 -6.61
CA LEU A 190 -12.97 7.56 -6.83
C LEU A 190 -12.16 6.30 -7.15
N LEU A 191 -12.44 5.18 -6.47
CA LEU A 191 -11.85 3.87 -6.81
C LEU A 191 -12.22 3.48 -8.25
N LEU A 192 -13.48 3.65 -8.62
CA LEU A 192 -13.97 3.33 -9.96
C LEU A 192 -13.38 4.27 -11.02
N ALA A 193 -13.30 5.58 -10.75
CA ALA A 193 -12.64 6.53 -11.63
C ALA A 193 -11.15 6.21 -11.81
N THR A 194 -10.48 5.79 -10.74
CA THR A 194 -9.09 5.35 -10.76
C THR A 194 -8.91 4.11 -11.63
N ALA A 195 -9.78 3.10 -11.48
CA ALA A 195 -9.76 1.89 -12.29
C ALA A 195 -10.00 2.18 -13.77
N ILE A 196 -10.94 3.08 -14.09
CA ILE A 196 -11.18 3.53 -15.48
C ILE A 196 -9.95 4.24 -16.05
N VAL A 197 -9.27 5.09 -15.27
CA VAL A 197 -8.06 5.77 -15.74
C VAL A 197 -6.95 4.77 -16.01
N LEU A 198 -6.77 3.75 -15.16
CA LEU A 198 -5.78 2.70 -15.41
C LEU A 198 -6.14 1.89 -16.66
N ASP A 199 -7.39 1.44 -16.79
CA ASP A 199 -7.89 0.68 -17.96
C ASP A 199 -7.70 1.44 -19.29
N ILE A 200 -7.93 2.76 -19.30
CA ILE A 200 -7.73 3.60 -20.49
C ILE A 200 -6.25 3.80 -20.81
N VAL A 201 -5.39 3.90 -19.80
CA VAL A 201 -3.95 4.15 -20.02
C VAL A 201 -3.19 2.87 -20.36
N GLU A 202 -3.64 1.73 -19.85
CA GLU A 202 -3.02 0.41 -20.05
C GLU A 202 -3.44 -0.26 -21.37
N GLN A 203 -4.31 0.39 -22.15
CA GLN A 203 -4.89 -0.07 -23.42
C GLN A 203 -3.89 -0.35 -24.57
N HIS A 204 -2.59 -0.45 -24.30
CA HIS A 204 -1.56 -0.59 -25.32
C HIS A 204 -0.79 -1.92 -25.32
N GLU A 205 -0.78 -2.69 -24.24
CA GLU A 205 -0.22 -4.05 -24.20
C GLU A 205 -1.06 -4.94 -23.28
N ASP A 206 -1.61 -6.01 -23.86
CA ASP A 206 -2.44 -7.08 -23.27
C ASP A 206 -3.85 -6.76 -22.72
N ASP A 207 -4.79 -7.64 -23.07
CA ASP A 207 -6.20 -7.63 -22.68
C ASP A 207 -6.37 -7.90 -21.17
N MET A 208 -5.92 -7.01 -20.28
CA MET A 208 -6.32 -7.08 -18.88
C MET A 208 -7.80 -6.71 -18.77
N PRO A 209 -8.69 -7.62 -18.29
CA PRO A 209 -10.10 -7.27 -18.13
C PRO A 209 -10.24 -6.19 -17.05
N PHE A 210 -11.16 -5.23 -17.26
CA PHE A 210 -11.43 -4.14 -16.30
C PHE A 210 -11.58 -4.58 -14.83
N ILE A 211 -12.11 -5.78 -14.60
CA ILE A 211 -12.26 -6.33 -13.24
C ILE A 211 -10.90 -6.57 -12.57
N ASP A 212 -9.88 -6.97 -13.32
CA ASP A 212 -8.53 -7.18 -12.81
C ASP A 212 -7.86 -5.83 -12.52
N ALA A 213 -8.08 -4.82 -13.37
CA ALA A 213 -7.65 -3.45 -13.09
C ALA A 213 -8.32 -2.88 -11.82
N LEU A 214 -9.64 -3.08 -11.66
CA LEU A 214 -10.38 -2.69 -10.46
C LEU A 214 -9.88 -3.43 -9.21
N LEU A 215 -9.62 -4.73 -9.32
CA LEU A 215 -9.05 -5.55 -8.25
C LEU A 215 -7.66 -5.05 -7.88
N ASN A 216 -6.80 -4.74 -8.85
CA ASN A 216 -5.47 -4.23 -8.61
C ASN A 216 -5.51 -2.88 -7.87
N VAL A 217 -6.37 -1.94 -8.30
CA VAL A 217 -6.60 -0.67 -7.57
C VAL A 217 -7.01 -0.93 -6.13
N PHE A 218 -7.91 -1.89 -5.91
CA PHE A 218 -8.36 -2.26 -4.58
C PHE A 218 -7.26 -2.90 -3.73
N LEU A 219 -6.42 -3.76 -4.30
CA LEU A 219 -5.28 -4.39 -3.61
C LEU A 219 -4.21 -3.36 -3.21
N VAL A 220 -3.93 -2.40 -4.10
CA VAL A 220 -3.06 -1.25 -3.80
C VAL A 220 -3.70 -0.35 -2.73
N ALA A 221 -5.02 -0.10 -2.80
CA ALA A 221 -5.77 0.69 -1.81
C ALA A 221 -5.65 0.13 -0.40
N SER A 222 -5.78 -1.20 -0.31
CA SER A 222 -5.84 -1.96 0.93
C SER A 222 -4.47 -2.35 1.47
N THR A 223 -3.39 -1.89 0.83
CA THR A 223 -2.00 -2.21 1.20
C THR A 223 -1.67 -3.71 1.19
N ILE A 224 -2.45 -4.51 0.45
CA ILE A 224 -2.20 -5.95 0.28
C ILE A 224 -1.08 -6.17 -0.74
N GLY A 225 -0.97 -5.26 -1.72
CA GLY A 225 -0.04 -5.35 -2.83
C GLY A 225 -0.70 -5.89 -4.08
N GLY A 226 -0.47 -5.23 -5.21
CA GLY A 226 -0.95 -5.68 -6.51
C GLY A 226 -0.21 -6.93 -6.98
N MET A 227 -0.89 -7.78 -7.73
CA MET A 227 -0.23 -8.85 -8.50
C MET A 227 0.72 -8.23 -9.52
N ASP A 228 1.87 -8.86 -9.70
CA ASP A 228 3.04 -8.40 -10.49
C ASP A 228 2.79 -8.13 -11.99
N GLY A 229 1.55 -8.18 -12.49
CA GLY A 229 1.22 -8.11 -13.91
C GLY A 229 0.66 -6.78 -14.45
N ALA A 230 0.50 -5.73 -13.63
CA ALA A 230 0.04 -4.42 -14.13
C ALA A 230 1.20 -3.41 -14.08
N ARG A 231 2.20 -3.65 -14.93
CA ARG A 231 3.26 -2.69 -15.24
C ARG A 231 3.11 -2.17 -16.66
N GLY A 232 1.90 -1.77 -17.04
CA GLY A 232 1.75 -0.76 -18.07
C GLY A 232 2.62 0.46 -17.73
N GLU A 233 3.14 1.11 -18.76
CA GLU A 233 4.07 2.26 -18.76
C GLU A 233 3.52 3.54 -18.10
N LEU A 234 2.78 3.39 -17.01
CA LEU A 234 2.20 4.48 -16.28
C LEU A 234 3.32 5.36 -15.72
N PRO A 235 3.24 6.67 -15.97
CA PRO A 235 4.18 7.60 -15.38
C PRO A 235 4.16 7.41 -13.85
N PRO A 236 5.32 7.21 -13.20
CA PRO A 236 5.38 6.81 -11.79
C PRO A 236 4.65 7.79 -10.86
N TRP A 237 4.55 9.07 -11.24
CA TRP A 237 3.76 10.07 -10.51
C TRP A 237 2.27 9.78 -10.46
N LEU A 238 1.69 9.17 -11.50
CA LEU A 238 0.27 8.82 -11.55
C LEU A 238 -0.02 7.64 -10.62
N MET A 239 0.86 6.64 -10.59
CA MET A 239 0.78 5.53 -9.64
C MET A 239 0.87 6.02 -8.19
N TYR A 240 1.75 6.97 -7.87
CA TYR A 240 1.83 7.54 -6.52
C TYR A 240 0.58 8.33 -6.16
N LEU A 241 0.04 9.12 -7.08
CA LEU A 241 -1.18 9.89 -6.85
C LEU A 241 -2.36 8.95 -6.60
N VAL A 242 -2.53 7.94 -7.46
CA VAL A 242 -3.54 6.89 -7.33
C VAL A 242 -3.39 6.18 -5.98
N SER A 243 -2.18 5.75 -5.62
CA SER A 243 -1.91 5.05 -4.36
C SER A 243 -2.25 5.92 -3.15
N ILE A 244 -1.82 7.19 -3.14
CA ILE A 244 -2.09 8.11 -2.02
C ILE A 244 -3.58 8.38 -1.87
N VAL A 245 -4.29 8.62 -2.97
CA VAL A 245 -5.72 8.92 -2.93
C VAL A 245 -6.50 7.67 -2.52
N SER A 246 -6.16 6.51 -3.08
CA SER A 246 -6.77 5.22 -2.76
C SER A 246 -6.59 4.85 -1.29
N LEU A 247 -5.38 5.03 -0.75
CA LEU A 247 -5.05 4.74 0.64
C LEU A 247 -5.68 5.76 1.61
N ALA A 248 -5.78 7.03 1.20
CA ALA A 248 -6.55 8.03 1.93
C ALA A 248 -8.05 7.69 1.98
N THR A 249 -8.63 7.18 0.88
CA THR A 249 -10.03 6.71 0.86
C THR A 249 -10.25 5.46 1.69
N PHE A 250 -9.29 4.53 1.72
CA PHE A 250 -9.39 3.34 2.56
C PHE A 250 -9.42 3.71 4.05
N ILE A 251 -8.57 4.65 4.47
CA ILE A 251 -8.51 5.10 5.87
C ILE A 251 -9.77 5.88 6.28
N THR A 252 -10.40 6.63 5.36
CA THR A 252 -11.69 7.27 5.67
C THR A 252 -12.79 6.23 5.85
N ILE A 253 -12.80 5.16 5.05
CA ILE A 253 -13.71 4.03 5.22
C ILE A 253 -13.45 3.32 6.56
N GLN A 254 -12.19 3.04 6.90
CA GLN A 254 -11.82 2.40 8.17
C GLN A 254 -12.31 3.21 9.36
N ARG A 255 -12.06 4.53 9.38
CA ARG A 255 -12.54 5.40 10.47
C ARG A 255 -14.05 5.46 10.56
N TYR A 256 -14.74 5.42 9.42
CA TYR A 256 -16.20 5.35 9.41
C TYR A 256 -16.69 4.04 10.04
N ILE A 257 -16.06 2.92 9.71
CA ILE A 257 -16.38 1.61 10.30
C ILE A 257 -16.07 1.62 11.80
N GLU A 258 -14.90 2.09 12.23
CA GLU A 258 -14.54 2.21 13.65
C GLU A 258 -15.54 3.07 14.44
N SER A 259 -15.97 4.20 13.88
CA SER A 259 -16.98 5.06 14.52
C SER A 259 -18.33 4.35 14.69
N ARG A 260 -18.72 3.52 13.71
CA ARG A 260 -19.94 2.71 13.79
C ARG A 260 -19.79 1.55 14.77
N ILE A 261 -18.66 0.83 14.73
CA ILE A 261 -18.36 -0.29 15.62
C ILE A 261 -18.26 0.16 17.07
N GLY A 262 -17.65 1.32 17.36
CA GLY A 262 -17.52 1.82 18.73
C GLY A 262 -18.87 2.03 19.43
N THR A 263 -19.93 2.32 18.67
CA THR A 263 -21.30 2.39 19.22
C THR A 263 -21.79 1.01 19.65
N TYR A 264 -21.47 -0.04 18.89
CA TYR A 264 -21.79 -1.42 19.23
C TYR A 264 -20.88 -1.99 20.32
N GLU A 265 -19.60 -1.62 20.35
CA GLU A 265 -18.65 -1.98 21.41
C GLU A 265 -19.10 -1.41 22.76
N PHE A 266 -19.53 -0.14 22.78
CA PHE A 266 -20.10 0.47 23.98
C PHE A 266 -21.38 -0.25 24.43
N ALA A 267 -22.29 -0.55 23.50
CA ALA A 267 -23.51 -1.30 23.80
C ALA A 267 -23.21 -2.73 24.30
N PHE A 268 -22.20 -3.39 23.73
CA PHE A 268 -21.73 -4.70 24.16
C PHE A 268 -21.13 -4.64 25.56
N THR A 269 -20.23 -3.68 25.82
CA THR A 269 -19.62 -3.46 27.14
C THR A 269 -20.67 -3.16 28.20
N GLN A 270 -21.70 -2.37 27.86
CA GLN A 270 -22.83 -2.11 28.74
C GLN A 270 -23.63 -3.38 29.05
N LYS A 271 -23.85 -4.26 28.06
CA LYS A 271 -24.56 -5.54 28.24
C LYS A 271 -23.74 -6.56 29.02
N VAL A 272 -22.44 -6.63 28.77
CA VAL A 272 -21.51 -7.47 29.54
C VAL A 272 -21.45 -7.00 30.99
N GLY A 273 -21.37 -5.70 31.25
CA GLY A 273 -21.43 -5.15 32.60
C GLY A 273 -22.78 -5.40 33.31
N GLN A 274 -23.89 -5.43 32.57
CA GLN A 274 -25.19 -5.85 33.11
C GLN A 274 -25.21 -7.33 33.49
N ILE A 275 -24.62 -8.19 32.66
CA ILE A 275 -24.53 -9.64 32.92
C ILE A 275 -23.59 -9.91 34.10
N GLU A 276 -22.45 -9.23 34.17
CA GLU A 276 -21.50 -9.33 35.29
C GLU A 276 -22.15 -8.89 36.61
N ARG A 277 -22.98 -7.83 36.61
CA ARG A 277 -23.78 -7.41 37.77
C ARG A 277 -24.86 -8.43 38.17
N VAL A 278 -25.43 -9.17 37.22
CA VAL A 278 -26.41 -10.23 37.50
C VAL A 278 -25.73 -11.49 38.04
N ILE A 279 -24.54 -11.82 37.53
CA ILE A 279 -23.75 -12.99 37.94
C ILE A 279 -23.05 -12.76 39.28
N SER A 280 -22.56 -11.55 39.55
CA SER A 280 -21.86 -11.23 40.81
C SER A 280 -22.80 -11.19 42.02
N GLY A 281 -24.13 -11.16 41.80
CA GLY A 281 -25.12 -11.20 42.87
C GLY A 281 -25.01 -10.05 43.88
N GLN A 282 -24.21 -9.03 43.60
CA GLN A 282 -24.07 -7.86 44.46
C GLN A 282 -25.29 -6.97 44.25
N ARG A 283 -26.30 -7.22 45.08
CA ARG A 283 -27.22 -6.18 45.56
C ARG A 283 -26.34 -5.09 46.17
N LEU A 284 -26.13 -4.01 45.42
CA LEU A 284 -25.61 -2.76 45.98
C LEU A 284 -26.74 -2.21 46.85
N ASP A 285 -26.61 -2.39 48.16
CA ASP A 285 -27.20 -1.43 49.09
C ASP A 285 -26.70 -0.05 48.68
N VAL A 286 -27.69 0.80 48.44
CA VAL A 286 -27.67 2.26 48.40
C VAL A 286 -26.37 2.87 48.91
N VAL A 287 -25.63 3.48 47.99
CA VAL A 287 -24.90 4.72 48.27
C VAL A 287 -25.39 5.71 47.21
N GLU A 288 -26.57 6.28 47.48
CA GLU A 288 -26.86 7.66 47.08
C GLU A 288 -25.84 8.54 47.82
N GLU A 289 -24.73 8.87 47.18
CA GLU A 289 -23.94 10.05 47.56
C GLU A 289 -24.19 11.14 46.52
N GLU A 290 -25.10 12.03 46.91
CA GLU A 290 -25.09 13.48 46.67
C GLU A 290 -25.07 13.99 45.21
N ASP A 291 -26.25 14.01 44.58
CA ASP A 291 -26.61 15.00 43.54
C ASP A 291 -27.83 15.85 43.98
N GLU A 292 -27.95 16.13 45.29
CA GLU A 292 -28.90 17.10 45.85
C GLU A 292 -28.19 18.36 46.41
N VAL A 293 -27.26 18.96 45.65
CA VAL A 293 -26.79 20.33 45.92
C VAL A 293 -26.84 21.18 44.65
N THR A 294 -27.96 21.19 43.94
CA THR A 294 -28.27 22.32 43.03
C THR A 294 -29.76 22.56 42.75
N LYS A 295 -30.65 22.23 43.69
CA LYS A 295 -32.08 22.60 43.57
C LYS A 295 -32.73 23.28 44.79
N ASN A 296 -32.00 23.47 45.89
CA ASN A 296 -32.53 24.15 47.08
C ASN A 296 -32.16 25.64 47.22
N HIS A 297 -31.71 26.31 46.14
CA HIS A 297 -31.57 27.78 46.16
C HIS A 297 -32.76 28.55 45.55
N VAL A 298 -33.84 27.86 45.19
CA VAL A 298 -35.04 28.47 44.62
C VAL A 298 -36.28 27.81 45.22
N PHE A 299 -36.50 27.90 46.54
CA PHE A 299 -37.86 27.81 47.14
C PHE A 299 -37.88 27.89 48.68
N ARG A 300 -37.19 28.83 49.33
CA ARG A 300 -37.47 29.08 50.76
C ARG A 300 -37.01 30.45 51.27
N ASP A 301 -37.60 31.52 50.74
CA ASP A 301 -37.94 32.68 51.56
C ASP A 301 -39.42 32.97 51.29
N GLY A 302 -40.27 32.51 52.21
CA GLY A 302 -41.68 32.89 52.29
C GLY A 302 -41.77 34.38 52.65
N GLN A 303 -42.63 35.12 51.96
CA GLN A 303 -44.02 35.33 52.39
C GLN A 303 -44.07 36.27 53.61
N MET A 304 -44.21 37.58 53.34
CA MET A 304 -45.41 38.42 53.62
C MET A 304 -45.41 38.93 55.08
N ASP A 305 -45.66 40.19 55.39
CA ASP A 305 -46.75 41.07 54.93
C ASP A 305 -46.46 42.55 55.38
N PRO A 306 -47.42 43.50 55.49
CA PRO A 306 -47.43 44.74 54.72
C PRO A 306 -47.37 46.04 55.58
N ASN A 307 -47.54 47.18 54.91
CA ASN A 307 -47.87 48.52 55.43
C ASN A 307 -46.72 49.46 55.86
N GLU A 308 -47.07 50.75 55.73
CA GLU A 308 -46.45 51.96 56.27
C GLU A 308 -45.20 52.43 55.52
N ASP A 309 -45.02 53.69 55.19
CA ASP A 309 -45.84 54.90 55.18
C ASP A 309 -44.95 55.95 54.50
N ASP A 310 -45.58 56.91 53.84
CA ASP A 310 -45.19 58.31 53.76
C ASP A 310 -43.77 58.84 53.43
N SER A 311 -43.85 59.98 52.75
CA SER A 311 -42.96 61.15 52.75
C SER A 311 -41.72 61.22 51.85
N GLU A 312 -41.85 62.20 50.94
CA GLU A 312 -40.86 63.17 50.42
C GLU A 312 -40.00 62.82 49.19
#